data_AF-A0A522V2J0-F1
#
_entry.id   AF-A0A522V2J0-F1
#
_cell.length_a   1.000
_cell.length_b   1.000
_cell.length_c   1.000
_cell.angle_alpha   90.00
_cell.angle_beta   90.00
_cell.angle_gamma   90.00
#
_symmetry.space_group_name_H-M   'P 1'
#
loop_
_entity.id
_entity.type
_entity.pdbx_description
1 polymer ?
#
loop_
_entity_poly.entity_id
_entity_poly.type
_entity_poly.pdbx_seq_one_letter_code
_entity_poly.pdbx_strand_id
1 'polypeptide(L)'
;MRIPDKIEAAPIGGLQSVARVRERGFEKTEEVQKNDQVTVSEKGKEIGRLQQEAQKIPDIRADKVDEVKDKIKAGTYNVKGEAVAGKMLKEAIIDSIV
;
A
#
# COMPACT_ATOMS: atom_id res chain seq x y z
N MET A 1 52.72 -25.68 13.72
CA MET A 1 51.55 -26.57 13.62
C MET A 1 50.61 -26.28 14.78
N ARG A 2 49.32 -26.02 14.50
CA ARG A 2 48.22 -25.98 15.49
C ARG A 2 48.14 -27.37 16.17
N ILE A 3 47.82 -27.56 17.45
CA ILE A 3 46.63 -27.21 18.26
C ILE A 3 47.06 -27.39 19.74
N PRO A 4 46.43 -26.71 20.73
CA PRO A 4 46.05 -27.47 21.92
C PRO A 4 44.57 -27.33 22.29
N ASP A 5 43.89 -28.47 22.30
CA ASP A 5 42.65 -28.73 23.03
C ASP A 5 43.00 -29.08 24.47
N LYS A 6 42.34 -28.42 25.43
CA LYS A 6 41.94 -28.87 26.79
C LYS A 6 41.92 -27.67 27.73
N ILE A 7 40.72 -27.23 28.14
CA ILE A 7 39.94 -27.73 29.28
C ILE A 7 40.47 -27.15 30.60
N GLU A 8 39.63 -26.27 31.13
CA GLU A 8 39.34 -25.98 32.54
C GLU A 8 40.48 -25.51 33.43
N ALA A 9 40.48 -24.20 33.67
CA ALA A 9 41.11 -23.58 34.82
C ALA A 9 40.14 -22.56 35.43
N ALA A 10 39.66 -22.81 36.64
CA ALA A 10 39.88 -21.93 37.79
C ALA A 10 38.93 -22.26 38.96
N PRO A 11 39.44 -22.42 40.18
CA PRO A 11 38.64 -22.38 41.40
C PRO A 11 38.59 -20.97 42.00
N ILE A 12 37.46 -20.70 42.67
CA ILE A 12 37.27 -19.92 43.91
C ILE A 12 37.80 -18.47 43.96
N GLY A 13 36.90 -17.52 44.25
CA GLY A 13 37.32 -16.26 44.86
C GLY A 13 36.21 -15.22 45.07
N GLY A 14 35.73 -15.11 46.30
CA GLY A 14 35.55 -13.79 46.94
C GLY A 14 34.25 -13.02 46.70
N LEU A 15 33.42 -13.03 47.75
CA LEU A 15 32.46 -12.00 48.16
C LEU A 15 32.81 -10.56 47.71
N GLN A 16 31.81 -9.82 47.22
CA GLN A 16 31.52 -8.48 47.75
C GLN A 16 30.11 -7.98 47.39
N SER A 17 29.37 -7.73 48.45
CA SER A 17 28.04 -7.12 48.53
C SER A 17 28.03 -5.65 48.10
N VAL A 18 27.05 -5.25 47.30
CA VAL A 18 26.48 -3.89 47.37
C VAL A 18 24.98 -3.94 47.10
N ALA A 19 24.24 -3.55 48.13
CA ALA A 19 22.79 -3.39 48.14
C ALA A 19 22.32 -2.50 46.99
N ARG A 20 21.30 -2.96 46.23
CA ARG A 20 20.56 -2.09 45.31
C ARG A 20 19.05 -2.25 45.52
N VAL A 21 18.57 -1.41 46.42
CA VAL A 21 17.26 -0.73 46.47
C VAL A 21 16.17 -1.27 45.52
N ARG A 22 15.26 -2.03 46.13
CA ARG A 22 13.79 -1.84 46.12
C ARG A 22 13.15 -1.52 44.77
N GLU A 23 12.69 -2.57 44.10
CA GLU A 23 11.65 -2.53 43.08
C GLU A 23 10.38 -1.87 43.66
N ARG A 24 10.03 -0.69 43.14
CA ARG A 24 8.65 -0.23 43.10
C ARG A 24 8.26 -0.16 41.65
N GLY A 25 7.66 -1.25 41.17
CA GLY A 25 6.93 -1.25 39.92
C GLY A 25 5.89 -0.15 39.98
N PHE A 26 6.00 0.80 39.06
CA PHE A 26 4.90 1.69 38.77
C PHE A 26 3.82 0.84 38.12
N GLU A 27 2.83 0.42 38.91
CA GLU A 27 1.53 0.04 38.37
C GLU A 27 0.91 1.31 37.80
N LYS A 28 1.33 1.65 36.57
CA LYS A 28 0.58 2.53 35.71
C LYS A 28 -0.65 1.72 35.33
N THR A 29 -1.74 1.93 36.07
CA THR A 29 -3.08 1.55 35.64
C THR A 29 -3.29 2.26 34.31
N GLU A 30 -3.01 1.56 33.21
CA GLU A 30 -3.43 1.99 31.90
C GLU A 30 -4.96 1.92 31.93
N GLU A 31 -5.58 3.07 32.21
CA GLU A 31 -6.96 3.30 31.82
C GLU A 31 -7.03 3.02 30.32
N VAL A 32 -7.50 1.82 30.00
CA VAL A 32 -7.85 1.43 28.63
C VAL A 32 -8.99 2.34 28.23
N GLN A 33 -8.65 3.50 27.69
CA GLN A 33 -9.59 4.32 26.95
C GLN A 33 -10.12 3.41 25.84
N LYS A 34 -11.39 3.02 25.96
CA LYS A 34 -12.11 2.31 24.91
C LYS A 34 -12.14 3.25 23.71
N ASN A 35 -11.15 3.09 22.84
CA ASN A 35 -11.11 3.76 21.55
C ASN A 35 -12.18 3.12 20.69
N ASP A 36 -13.02 3.94 20.06
CA ASP A 36 -13.96 3.46 19.05
C ASP A 36 -13.18 2.78 17.92
N GLN A 37 -13.47 1.50 17.70
CA GLN A 37 -12.82 0.72 16.66
C GLN A 37 -13.72 0.65 15.44
N VAL A 38 -13.30 1.31 14.36
CA VAL A 38 -13.94 1.18 13.05
C VAL A 38 -13.28 0.06 12.26
N THR A 39 -14.07 -0.87 11.74
CA THR A 39 -13.60 -1.96 10.88
C THR A 39 -14.11 -1.75 9.46
N VAL A 40 -13.21 -1.72 8.48
CA VAL A 40 -13.59 -1.65 7.06
C VAL A 40 -14.21 -2.98 6.65
N SER A 41 -15.39 -2.93 6.01
CA SER A 41 -16.06 -4.11 5.46
C SER A 41 -15.18 -4.83 4.42
N GLU A 42 -15.37 -6.13 4.24
CA GLU A 42 -14.60 -6.91 3.26
C GLU A 42 -14.73 -6.34 1.84
N LYS A 43 -15.95 -5.95 1.45
CA LYS A 43 -16.21 -5.28 0.18
C LYS A 43 -15.49 -3.93 0.06
N GLY A 44 -15.41 -3.16 1.15
CA GLY A 44 -14.67 -1.90 1.18
C GLY A 44 -13.17 -2.10 0.96
N LYS A 45 -12.60 -3.15 1.57
CA LYS A 45 -11.19 -3.54 1.35
C LYS A 45 -10.94 -3.97 -0.10
N GLU A 46 -11.87 -4.72 -0.69
CA GLU A 46 -11.79 -5.15 -2.08
C GLU A 46 -11.82 -3.97 -3.05
N ILE A 47 -12.78 -3.04 -2.89
CA ILE A 47 -12.85 -1.81 -3.69
C ILE A 47 -11.57 -0.99 -3.54
N GLY A 48 -11.06 -0.84 -2.32
CA GLY A 48 -9.82 -0.11 -2.07
C GLY A 48 -8.63 -0.71 -2.81
N ARG A 49 -8.51 -2.06 -2.81
CA ARG A 49 -7.47 -2.76 -3.57
C ARG A 49 -7.61 -2.53 -5.08
N LEU A 50 -8.83 -2.66 -5.61
CA LEU A 50 -9.09 -2.43 -7.04
C LEU A 50 -8.79 -0.98 -7.44
N GLN A 51 -9.10 -0.01 -6.58
CA GLN A 51 -8.83 1.39 -6.83
C GLN A 51 -7.32 1.69 -6.82
N GLN A 52 -6.56 1.10 -5.90
CA GLN A 52 -5.09 1.17 -5.90
C GLN A 52 -4.49 0.57 -7.17
N GLU A 53 -5.05 -0.52 -7.67
CA GLU A 53 -4.58 -1.16 -8.90
C GLU A 53 -4.95 -0.35 -10.15
N ALA A 54 -6.15 0.23 -10.18
CA ALA A 54 -6.58 1.15 -11.23
C ALA A 54 -5.70 2.42 -11.30
N GLN A 55 -5.24 2.95 -10.16
CA GLN A 55 -4.34 4.10 -10.11
C GLN A 55 -2.93 3.82 -10.68
N LYS A 56 -2.52 2.55 -10.77
CA LYS A 56 -1.23 2.19 -11.40
C LYS A 56 -1.30 2.21 -12.93
N ILE A 57 -2.52 2.26 -13.49
CA ILE A 57 -2.71 2.35 -14.93
C ILE A 57 -2.26 3.75 -15.36
N PRO A 58 -1.40 3.86 -16.38
CA PRO A 58 -0.94 5.16 -16.83
C PRO A 58 -2.11 6.00 -17.37
N ASP A 59 -2.12 7.29 -17.04
CA ASP A 59 -3.10 8.26 -17.54
C ASP A 59 -3.13 8.29 -19.07
N ILE A 60 -1.95 8.13 -19.69
CA ILE A 60 -1.79 8.10 -21.15
C ILE A 60 -1.47 6.68 -21.60
N ARG A 61 -2.37 6.12 -22.41
CA ARG A 61 -2.16 4.83 -23.07
C ARG A 61 -1.42 5.03 -24.39
N ALA A 62 -0.11 5.17 -24.34
CA ALA A 62 0.75 5.46 -25.48
C ALA A 62 0.47 4.55 -26.69
N ASP A 63 0.31 3.24 -26.47
CA ASP A 63 0.05 2.26 -27.53
C ASP A 63 -1.20 2.61 -28.36
N LYS A 64 -2.29 3.02 -27.69
CA LYS A 64 -3.53 3.41 -28.36
C LYS A 64 -3.39 4.72 -29.13
N VAL A 65 -2.66 5.66 -28.54
CA VAL A 65 -2.43 6.97 -29.16
C VAL A 65 -1.64 6.79 -30.45
N ASP A 66 -0.59 5.97 -30.41
CA ASP A 66 0.26 5.73 -31.57
C ASP A 66 -0.46 4.92 -32.65
N GLU A 67 -1.26 3.92 -32.28
CA GLU A 67 -2.14 3.20 -33.22
C GLU A 67 -3.07 4.15 -33.98
N VAL A 68 -3.70 5.10 -33.29
CA VAL A 68 -4.60 6.08 -33.90
C VAL A 68 -3.81 7.05 -34.79
N LYS A 69 -2.65 7.55 -34.34
CA LYS A 69 -1.79 8.41 -35.17
C LYS A 69 -1.38 7.72 -36.46
N ASP A 70 -1.03 6.44 -36.40
CA ASP A 70 -0.60 5.69 -37.57
C ASP A 70 -1.75 5.45 -38.55
N LYS A 71 -2.95 5.15 -38.06
CA LYS A 71 -4.17 5.09 -38.90
C LYS A 71 -4.47 6.42 -39.59
N ILE A 72 -4.27 7.55 -38.89
CA ILE A 72 -4.43 8.89 -39.45
C ILE A 72 -3.39 9.14 -40.55
N LYS A 73 -2.10 8.87 -40.29
CA LYS A 73 -1.02 9.03 -41.28
C LYS A 73 -1.23 8.15 -42.52
N ALA A 74 -1.72 6.93 -42.33
CA ALA A 74 -2.03 6.00 -43.41
C ALA A 74 -3.31 6.36 -44.19
N GLY A 75 -4.07 7.38 -43.75
CA GLY A 75 -5.35 7.76 -44.36
C GLY A 75 -6.47 6.72 -44.18
N THR A 76 -6.29 5.75 -43.28
CA THR A 76 -7.26 4.66 -43.03
C THR A 76 -8.15 4.92 -41.81
N TYR A 77 -7.93 6.04 -41.12
CA TYR A 77 -8.78 6.48 -40.02
C TYR A 77 -10.11 7.03 -40.55
N ASN A 78 -11.15 6.19 -40.55
CA ASN A 78 -12.50 6.57 -40.97
C ASN A 78 -13.48 6.52 -39.79
N VAL A 79 -14.03 7.67 -39.42
CA VAL A 79 -15.03 7.79 -38.36
C VAL A 79 -16.40 8.05 -38.98
N LYS A 80 -17.37 7.21 -38.63
CA LYS A 80 -18.77 7.35 -39.07
C LYS A 80 -19.41 8.56 -38.40
N GLY A 81 -20.16 9.38 -39.16
CA GLY A 81 -20.82 10.58 -38.64
C GLY A 81 -21.80 10.28 -37.50
N GLU A 82 -22.48 9.12 -37.56
CA GLU A 82 -23.38 8.64 -36.51
C GLU A 82 -22.65 8.37 -35.20
N ALA A 83 -21.40 7.90 -35.25
CA ALA A 83 -20.61 7.67 -34.05
C ALA A 83 -20.23 8.98 -33.37
N VAL A 84 -19.98 10.04 -34.15
CA VAL A 84 -19.70 11.39 -33.63
C VAL A 84 -20.97 11.98 -33.01
N ALA A 85 -22.09 12.00 -33.75
CA ALA A 85 -23.36 12.52 -33.27
C ALA A 85 -23.84 11.79 -32.00
N GLY A 86 -23.70 10.46 -31.95
CA GLY A 86 -24.04 9.66 -30.77
C GLY A 86 -23.20 10.03 -29.54
N LYS A 87 -21.91 10.33 -29.72
CA LYS A 87 -21.05 10.82 -28.62
C LYS A 87 -21.47 12.21 -28.15
N MET A 88 -21.77 13.13 -29.08
CA MET A 88 -22.23 14.48 -28.74
C MET A 88 -23.53 14.45 -27.93
N LEU A 89 -24.52 13.67 -28.38
CA LEU A 89 -25.79 13.55 -27.68
C LEU A 89 -25.63 12.89 -26.31
N LYS A 90 -24.81 11.84 -26.20
CA LYS A 90 -24.54 11.19 -24.92
C LYS A 90 -23.97 12.19 -23.90
N GLU A 91 -22.99 12.99 -24.31
CA GLU A 91 -22.37 13.97 -23.42
C GLU A 91 -23.37 15.05 -22.98
N ALA A 92 -24.16 15.57 -23.93
CA ALA A 92 -25.20 16.56 -23.63
C ALA A 92 -26.26 16.05 -22.64
N ILE A 93 -26.65 14.77 -22.74
CA ILE A 93 -27.59 14.17 -21.80
C ILE A 93 -26.97 14.03 -20.41
N ILE A 94 -25.72 13.56 -20.31
CA ILE A 94 -25.02 13.40 -19.02
C ILE A 94 -24.92 14.74 -18.31
N ASP A 95 -24.52 15.79 -19.02
CA ASP A 95 -24.39 17.15 -18.47
C ASP A 95 -25.72 17.69 -17.95
N SER A 96 -26.85 17.36 -18.58
CA SER A 96 -28.18 17.81 -18.15
C SER A 96 -28.74 17.08 -16.92
N ILE A 97 -28.16 15.94 -16.52
CA ILE A 97 -28.64 15.10 -15.41
C ILE A 97 -27.88 15.38 -14.10
N VAL A 98 -26.68 15.94 -14.19
CA VAL A 98 -25.81 16.24 -13.05
C VAL A 98 -26.10 17.62 -12.48
#